data_AF-A0A3P6HMF0-F1
#
_entry.id   AF-A0A3P6HMF0-F1
#
_cell.length_a   1.000
_cell.length_b   1.000
_cell.length_c   1.000
_cell.angle_alpha   90.00
_cell.angle_beta   90.00
_cell.angle_gamma   90.00
#
_symmetry.space_group_name_H-M   'P 1'
#
loop_
_entity.id
_entity.type
_entity.pdbx_description
1 polymer ?
#
loop_
_entity_poly.entity_id
_entity_poly.type
_entity_poly.pdbx_seq_one_letter_code
_entity_poly.pdbx_strand_id
1 'polypeptide(L)'
;MTTAELTLPTVSDCVALHMGVLHGLVLPLPKMPTFLFKTMAKFLQQLTGAREPPSRRLPSVHHGNGTTGSTASTESCLPDDVLINNPPPGSLTISQLFGSTSSIGSIHEPQAHLFKFVNDWKLVKEFETTFFGNLERFPVRFCHNDIQENNLLLYKDPSRQGWYRLLTIDYEYCSYNFRCIDVGNFFNEWTYNNNFPHAPGFLYLPDAYPSREVQLSFWRKYLSVYKHGLNSPVTPGTYIQNRRFHSRSVCGPPPLEVATLLKSPPSAPNINGDDEDYLGDQPDYSLQRLSELEEIQAIEEVELSPEEEEALLIETTYGALISHIWWSLWGLIQSEISSIDFGFIEYATSRMTAYYKMKSTLPPSEFPNGQVPVFDIPGSIPNGETSAKADSQDVQARPVNSGGFYVTTED
;
A
#
# COMPACT_ATOMS: atom_id res chain seq x y z
N MET A 1 -15.45 1.03 -9.14
CA MET A 1 -15.43 -0.33 -8.56
C MET A 1 -15.75 -0.24 -7.08
N THR A 2 -16.02 -1.38 -6.42
CA THR A 2 -16.17 -1.48 -4.96
C THR A 2 -14.95 -2.15 -4.33
N THR A 3 -14.73 -1.94 -3.04
CA THR A 3 -13.64 -2.57 -2.27
C THR A 3 -13.71 -4.09 -2.34
N ALA A 4 -14.92 -4.67 -2.28
CA ALA A 4 -15.10 -6.13 -2.34
C ALA A 4 -14.69 -6.70 -3.69
N GLU A 5 -14.92 -5.96 -4.78
CA GLU A 5 -14.55 -6.38 -6.12
C GLU A 5 -13.03 -6.42 -6.35
N LEU A 6 -12.23 -5.68 -5.56
CA LEU A 6 -10.75 -5.76 -5.63
C LEU A 6 -10.24 -7.18 -5.36
N THR A 7 -10.99 -7.94 -4.54
CA THR A 7 -10.63 -9.30 -4.14
C THR A 7 -10.91 -10.36 -5.22
N LEU A 8 -11.63 -9.99 -6.29
CA LEU A 8 -11.95 -10.91 -7.38
C LEU A 8 -10.69 -11.27 -8.16
N PRO A 9 -10.44 -12.56 -8.45
CA PRO A 9 -9.24 -12.98 -9.19
C PRO A 9 -9.07 -12.26 -10.53
N THR A 10 -10.15 -12.04 -11.28
CA THR A 10 -10.10 -11.35 -12.57
C THR A 10 -9.64 -9.89 -12.43
N VAL A 11 -10.12 -9.20 -11.40
CA VAL A 11 -9.75 -7.81 -11.11
C VAL A 11 -8.31 -7.74 -10.62
N SER A 12 -7.94 -8.61 -9.68
CA SER A 12 -6.57 -8.72 -9.15
C SER A 12 -5.55 -9.01 -10.25
N ASP A 13 -5.85 -9.95 -11.16
CA ASP A 13 -4.99 -10.30 -12.29
C ASP A 13 -4.86 -9.13 -13.29
N CYS A 14 -5.95 -8.40 -13.56
CA CYS A 14 -5.90 -7.18 -14.37
C CYS A 14 -5.06 -6.08 -13.74
N VAL A 15 -5.16 -5.87 -12.42
CA VAL A 15 -4.31 -4.92 -11.71
C VAL A 15 -2.86 -5.35 -11.73
N ALA A 16 -2.57 -6.66 -11.59
CA ALA A 16 -1.22 -7.20 -11.72
C ALA A 16 -0.61 -6.91 -13.10
N LEU A 17 -1.40 -7.07 -14.17
CA LEU A 17 -1.03 -6.68 -15.53
C LEU A 17 -0.73 -5.19 -15.62
N HIS A 18 -1.64 -4.33 -15.14
CA HIS A 18 -1.46 -2.88 -15.21
C HIS A 18 -0.24 -2.41 -14.44
N MET A 19 -0.02 -2.90 -13.22
CA MET A 19 1.18 -2.60 -12.45
C MET A 19 2.43 -3.11 -13.17
N GLY A 20 2.40 -4.32 -13.75
CA GLY A 20 3.53 -4.88 -14.52
C GLY A 20 3.91 -4.00 -15.70
N VAL A 21 2.92 -3.48 -16.42
CA VAL A 21 3.09 -2.52 -17.52
C VAL A 21 3.59 -1.16 -17.01
N LEU A 22 2.90 -0.58 -16.02
CA LEU A 22 3.18 0.74 -15.45
C LEU A 22 4.60 0.83 -14.91
N HIS A 23 5.01 -0.19 -14.15
CA HIS A 23 6.35 -0.28 -13.58
C HIS A 23 7.44 -0.45 -14.63
N GLY A 24 7.10 -0.92 -15.83
CA GLY A 24 8.00 -0.98 -16.98
C GLY A 24 8.20 0.35 -17.71
N LEU A 25 7.42 1.39 -17.40
CA LEU A 25 7.53 2.67 -18.08
C LEU A 25 8.82 3.42 -17.70
N VAL A 26 9.44 4.05 -18.71
CA VAL A 26 10.53 5.00 -18.52
C VAL A 26 10.10 6.40 -18.89
N LEU A 27 9.67 7.13 -17.87
CA LEU A 27 9.24 8.52 -17.96
C LEU A 27 10.40 9.50 -17.71
N PRO A 28 10.38 10.74 -18.27
CA PRO A 28 11.40 11.77 -18.04
C PRO A 28 11.26 12.47 -16.67
N LEU A 29 11.06 11.70 -15.59
CA LEU A 29 10.91 12.16 -14.21
C LEU A 29 12.14 11.78 -13.34
N PRO A 30 12.34 12.41 -12.17
CA PRO A 30 13.37 12.00 -11.21
C PRO A 30 13.23 10.53 -10.82
N LYS A 31 14.32 9.75 -10.95
CA LYS A 31 14.35 8.30 -10.71
C LYS A 31 14.55 7.91 -9.25
N MET A 32 15.10 8.82 -8.45
CA MET A 32 15.37 8.56 -7.03
C MET A 32 14.05 8.60 -6.26
N PRO A 33 13.72 7.55 -5.47
CA PRO A 33 12.42 7.40 -4.80
C PRO A 33 12.27 8.27 -3.55
N THR A 34 12.48 9.57 -3.71
CA THR A 34 12.55 10.52 -2.59
C THR A 34 11.22 11.20 -2.29
N PHE A 35 10.23 11.12 -3.19
CA PHE A 35 8.95 11.81 -3.05
C PHE A 35 8.23 11.40 -1.75
N LEU A 36 7.98 10.10 -1.56
CA LEU A 36 7.28 9.55 -0.41
C LEU A 36 7.95 9.97 0.92
N PHE A 37 9.25 9.70 1.07
CA PHE A 37 9.98 10.00 2.31
C PHE A 37 10.09 11.50 2.60
N LYS A 38 10.26 12.33 1.57
CA LYS A 38 10.26 13.80 1.72
C LYS A 38 8.89 14.30 2.16
N THR A 39 7.81 13.74 1.62
CA THR A 39 6.46 14.16 1.99
C THR A 39 6.08 13.69 3.39
N MET A 40 6.41 12.46 3.79
CA MET A 40 6.24 12.00 5.18
C MET A 40 7.02 12.87 6.17
N ALA A 41 8.26 13.24 5.83
CA ALA A 41 9.05 14.16 6.65
C ALA A 41 8.36 15.54 6.79
N LYS A 42 7.75 16.06 5.72
CA LYS A 42 6.98 17.30 5.77
C LYS A 42 5.72 17.18 6.63
N PHE A 43 4.97 16.08 6.50
CA PHE A 43 3.79 15.83 7.33
C PHE A 43 4.16 15.76 8.81
N LEU A 44 5.19 14.99 9.15
CA LEU A 44 5.69 14.92 10.52
C LEU A 44 6.18 16.29 11.03
N GLN A 45 6.82 17.10 10.18
CA GLN A 45 7.24 18.45 10.54
C GLN A 45 6.05 19.35 10.88
N GLN A 46 5.00 19.30 10.07
CA GLN A 46 3.77 20.05 10.29
C GLN A 46 3.07 19.62 11.58
N LEU A 47 2.95 18.31 11.81
CA LEU A 47 2.30 17.75 13.00
C LEU A 47 3.09 18.05 14.29
N THR A 48 4.42 18.03 14.24
CA THR A 48 5.27 18.23 15.44
C THR A 48 5.64 19.69 15.70
N GLY A 49 5.60 20.56 14.68
CA GLY A 49 6.19 21.90 14.74
C GLY A 49 7.72 21.90 14.82
N ALA A 50 8.39 20.75 14.58
CA ALA A 50 9.84 20.64 14.62
C ALA A 50 10.51 21.51 13.53
N ARG A 51 11.59 22.22 13.88
CA ARG A 51 12.27 23.14 12.94
C ARG A 51 13.16 22.43 11.92
N GLU A 52 13.67 21.24 12.22
CA GLU A 52 14.51 20.45 11.30
C GLU A 52 14.23 18.94 11.45
N PRO A 53 14.19 18.17 10.34
CA PRO A 53 14.32 16.72 10.42
C PRO A 53 15.71 16.37 10.95
N PRO A 54 15.89 15.40 11.87
CA PRO A 54 17.23 15.11 12.40
C PRO A 54 18.14 14.60 11.28
N SER A 55 19.36 15.14 11.18
CA SER A 55 20.27 15.08 10.04
C SER A 55 20.30 13.74 9.28
N ARG A 56 20.09 13.80 7.95
CA ARG A 56 20.34 12.68 7.04
C ARG A 56 21.85 12.43 6.96
N ARG A 57 22.34 11.33 7.53
CA ARG A 57 23.61 10.74 7.07
C ARG A 57 23.26 9.48 6.30
N LEU A 58 23.30 9.57 4.97
CA LEU A 58 23.35 8.38 4.13
C LEU A 58 24.66 7.62 4.45
N PRO A 59 24.65 6.28 4.54
CA PRO A 59 25.88 5.51 4.66
C PRO A 59 26.78 5.79 3.46
N SER A 60 27.98 6.31 3.71
CA SER A 60 29.02 6.45 2.68
C SER A 60 29.41 5.05 2.22
N VAL A 61 29.24 4.76 0.93
CA VAL A 61 29.75 3.54 0.31
C VAL A 61 31.28 3.61 0.33
N HIS A 62 31.92 2.89 1.25
CA HIS A 62 33.37 2.79 1.30
C HIS A 62 33.90 2.13 0.02
N HIS A 63 34.58 2.90 -0.83
CA HIS A 63 35.58 2.38 -1.75
C HIS A 63 36.96 2.66 -1.17
N GLY A 64 37.80 1.63 -1.14
CA GLY A 64 39.08 1.60 -0.44
C GLY A 64 40.13 2.59 -0.96
N ASN A 65 40.90 3.10 0.01
CA ASN A 65 42.25 3.68 0.00
C ASN A 65 42.80 4.40 -1.25
N GLY A 66 43.00 5.72 -1.08
CA GLY A 66 43.95 6.55 -1.82
C GLY A 66 44.21 7.87 -1.08
N THR A 67 45.48 8.20 -0.87
CA THR A 67 46.05 9.24 0.00
C THR A 67 45.76 10.70 -0.37
N THR A 68 45.57 11.51 0.69
CA THR A 68 45.91 12.95 0.89
C THR A 68 45.49 13.98 -0.16
N GLY A 69 44.54 14.86 0.22
CA GLY A 69 44.29 16.14 -0.44
C GLY A 69 43.07 16.85 0.14
N SER A 70 43.28 17.94 0.89
CA SER A 70 42.25 18.80 1.44
C SER A 70 41.53 19.57 0.32
N THR A 71 40.30 19.17 0.03
CA THR A 71 39.17 20.01 -0.42
C THR A 71 37.91 19.19 -0.17
N ALA A 72 37.09 19.59 0.80
CA ALA A 72 35.79 18.97 1.03
C ALA A 72 34.86 19.30 -0.15
N SER A 73 34.83 18.43 -1.15
CA SER A 73 33.83 18.45 -2.21
C SER A 73 32.49 18.03 -1.62
N THR A 74 31.67 19.03 -1.30
CA THR A 74 30.24 18.90 -0.99
C THR A 74 29.48 18.45 -2.25
N GLU A 75 29.62 17.19 -2.63
CA GLU A 75 28.83 16.59 -3.72
C GLU A 75 28.34 15.19 -3.32
N SER A 76 27.47 15.14 -2.31
CA SER A 76 26.55 14.00 -2.10
C SER A 76 25.37 14.32 -1.16
N CYS A 77 25.03 15.59 -0.99
CA CYS A 77 23.80 15.97 -0.29
C CYS A 77 22.77 16.38 -1.35
N LEU A 78 21.55 15.86 -1.24
CA LEU A 78 20.40 16.45 -1.93
C LEU A 78 20.33 17.94 -1.53
N PRO A 79 20.01 18.87 -2.43
CA PRO A 79 19.95 20.29 -2.09
C PRO A 79 19.13 20.52 -0.82
N ASP A 80 19.74 21.17 0.17
CA ASP A 80 19.11 21.54 1.45
C ASP A 80 17.89 22.47 1.24
N ASP A 81 17.78 23.05 0.04
CA ASP A 81 16.85 24.10 -0.37
C ASP A 81 15.36 23.68 -0.44
N VAL A 82 15.00 22.44 -0.10
CA VAL A 82 13.60 21.93 -0.20
C VAL A 82 12.94 21.71 1.17
N LEU A 83 13.67 21.91 2.26
CA LEU A 83 13.08 21.95 3.61
C LEU A 83 12.66 23.40 3.89
N ILE A 84 11.35 23.64 3.90
CA ILE A 84 10.80 24.96 4.25
C ILE A 84 11.25 25.26 5.69
N ASN A 85 12.07 26.30 5.82
CA ASN A 85 12.39 26.89 7.11
C ASN A 85 11.09 27.49 7.67
N ASN A 86 10.57 26.83 8.70
CA ASN A 86 9.38 27.12 9.51
C ASN A 86 8.09 26.39 9.08
N PRO A 87 7.38 25.76 10.04
CA PRO A 87 6.01 25.30 9.80
C PRO A 87 5.14 26.49 9.38
N PRO A 88 4.18 26.32 8.45
CA PRO A 88 3.28 27.39 8.03
C PRO A 88 2.56 28.02 9.24
N PRO A 89 2.22 29.33 9.21
CA PRO A 89 1.36 29.94 10.21
C PRO A 89 0.04 29.14 10.30
N GLY A 90 -0.26 28.58 11.47
CA GLY A 90 -1.43 27.70 11.68
C GLY A 90 -1.13 26.20 11.72
N SER A 91 0.13 25.78 11.58
CA SER A 91 0.53 24.37 11.79
C SER A 91 0.19 23.96 13.23
N LEU A 92 -0.74 23.01 13.38
CA LEU A 92 -1.15 22.53 14.69
C LEU A 92 -0.11 21.55 15.24
N THR A 93 0.39 21.85 16.43
CA THR A 93 1.34 20.98 17.11
C THR A 93 0.61 19.76 17.65
N ILE A 94 1.34 18.67 17.89
CA ILE A 94 0.86 17.47 18.60
C ILE A 94 0.00 17.81 19.84
N SER A 95 0.34 18.87 20.57
CA SER A 95 -0.43 19.32 21.75
C SER A 95 -1.84 19.84 21.44
N GLN A 96 -2.16 20.14 20.18
CA GLN A 96 -3.48 20.53 19.71
C GLN A 96 -4.27 19.30 19.23
N LEU A 97 -3.60 18.35 18.56
CA LEU A 97 -4.21 17.08 18.12
C LEU A 97 -4.56 16.14 19.28
N PHE A 98 -3.68 16.04 20.28
CA PHE A 98 -3.81 15.07 21.39
C PHE A 98 -4.00 15.75 22.76
N GLY A 99 -4.29 17.05 22.76
CA GLY A 99 -4.43 17.87 23.96
C GLY A 99 -3.08 18.24 24.62
N SER A 100 -3.11 19.25 25.48
CA SER A 100 -1.94 19.75 26.23
C SER A 100 -1.59 18.80 27.38
N THR A 101 -1.25 17.55 27.07
CA THR A 101 -0.87 16.56 28.10
C THR A 101 0.64 16.44 28.16
N SER A 102 1.21 16.86 29.29
CA SER A 102 2.65 16.72 29.59
C SER A 102 3.06 15.27 29.93
N SER A 103 2.19 14.27 29.71
CA SER A 103 2.48 12.86 29.93
C SER A 103 1.65 11.94 29.03
N ILE A 104 2.33 11.06 28.30
CA ILE A 104 1.76 10.06 27.38
C ILE A 104 0.72 9.14 28.05
N GLY A 105 0.76 9.02 29.39
CA GLY A 105 -0.14 8.18 30.19
C GLY A 105 -1.54 8.75 30.42
N SER A 106 -1.87 9.90 29.82
CA SER A 106 -3.22 10.50 29.88
C SER A 106 -3.99 10.45 28.55
N ILE A 107 -3.36 9.91 27.49
CA ILE A 107 -4.02 9.66 26.20
C ILE A 107 -4.59 8.24 26.24
N HIS A 108 -5.90 8.09 26.01
CA HIS A 108 -6.53 6.78 25.93
C HIS A 108 -6.02 6.00 24.70
N GLU A 109 -5.76 4.70 24.85
CA GLU A 109 -5.55 3.84 23.67
C GLU A 109 -6.83 3.80 22.83
N PRO A 110 -6.75 3.86 21.49
CA PRO A 110 -5.57 3.64 20.63
C PRO A 110 -4.75 4.89 20.21
N GLN A 111 -5.08 6.08 20.72
CA GLN A 111 -4.47 7.35 20.29
C GLN A 111 -3.04 7.57 20.83
N ALA A 112 -2.67 6.89 21.91
CA ALA A 112 -1.33 7.01 22.50
C ALA A 112 -0.24 6.45 21.56
N HIS A 113 -0.54 5.40 20.80
CA HIS A 113 0.34 4.88 19.76
C HIS A 113 0.58 5.87 18.62
N LEU A 114 -0.46 6.59 18.21
CA LEU A 114 -0.38 7.61 17.17
C LEU A 114 0.49 8.78 17.64
N PHE A 115 0.28 9.24 18.88
CA PHE A 115 1.13 10.24 19.52
C PHE A 115 2.61 9.81 19.58
N LYS A 116 2.89 8.57 19.98
CA LYS A 116 4.26 8.04 20.02
C LYS A 116 4.90 7.98 18.63
N PHE A 117 4.14 7.52 17.64
CA PHE A 117 4.58 7.44 16.25
C PHE A 117 4.99 8.81 15.68
N VAL A 118 4.13 9.83 15.82
CA VAL A 118 4.40 11.17 15.28
C VAL A 118 5.60 11.83 15.98
N ASN A 119 5.79 11.57 17.28
CA ASN A 119 6.91 12.15 18.05
C ASN A 119 8.28 11.55 17.73
N ASP A 120 8.39 10.25 17.48
CA ASP A 120 9.72 9.61 17.44
C ASP A 120 10.41 9.73 16.08
N TRP A 121 9.67 9.88 14.96
CA TRP A 121 10.17 9.87 13.57
C TRP A 121 11.03 8.65 13.16
N LYS A 122 11.50 7.85 14.12
CA LYS A 122 12.40 6.71 13.93
C LYS A 122 11.82 5.70 12.98
N LEU A 123 10.50 5.52 12.98
CA LEU A 123 9.82 4.60 12.10
C LEU A 123 10.07 4.92 10.62
N VAL A 124 9.80 6.17 10.21
CA VAL A 124 10.03 6.62 8.83
C VAL A 124 11.51 6.48 8.45
N LYS A 125 12.42 6.81 9.38
CA LYS A 125 13.88 6.70 9.18
C LYS A 125 14.36 5.24 9.06
N GLU A 126 13.77 4.33 9.81
CA GLU A 126 14.05 2.89 9.75
C GLU A 126 13.71 2.35 8.36
N PHE A 127 12.52 2.68 7.83
CA PHE A 127 12.16 2.32 6.46
C PHE A 127 13.04 3.01 5.42
N GLU A 128 13.30 4.32 5.55
CA GLU A 128 14.19 5.04 4.63
C GLU A 128 15.57 4.36 4.57
N THR A 129 16.17 4.08 5.74
CA THR A 129 17.48 3.41 5.81
C THR A 129 17.44 2.02 5.19
N THR A 130 16.41 1.23 5.49
CA THR A 130 16.25 -0.13 4.96
C THR A 130 16.09 -0.11 3.44
N PHE A 131 15.21 0.73 2.89
CA PHE A 131 14.98 0.78 1.46
C PHE A 131 16.18 1.31 0.68
N PHE A 132 16.73 2.46 1.08
CA PHE A 132 17.88 3.06 0.39
C PHE A 132 19.18 2.29 0.60
N GLY A 133 19.32 1.56 1.70
CA GLY A 133 20.45 0.67 1.96
C GLY A 133 20.39 -0.64 1.17
N ASN A 134 19.23 -1.01 0.61
CA ASN A 134 19.00 -2.30 -0.03
C ASN A 134 18.29 -2.17 -1.41
N LEU A 135 18.79 -1.29 -2.29
CA LEU A 135 18.17 -1.02 -3.61
C LEU A 135 18.10 -2.26 -4.54
N GLU A 136 18.95 -3.26 -4.33
CA GLU A 136 18.88 -4.53 -5.06
C GLU A 136 17.69 -5.38 -4.59
N ARG A 137 17.41 -5.36 -3.28
CA ARG A 137 16.28 -6.06 -2.67
C ARG A 137 14.95 -5.38 -2.95
N PHE A 138 14.95 -4.04 -3.06
CA PHE A 138 13.75 -3.24 -3.27
C PHE A 138 13.86 -2.46 -4.59
N PRO A 139 13.37 -3.03 -5.71
CA PRO A 139 13.51 -2.39 -7.01
C PRO A 139 12.68 -1.11 -7.12
N VAL A 140 13.31 -0.05 -7.64
CA VAL A 140 12.65 1.24 -7.91
C VAL A 140 11.99 1.25 -9.29
N ARG A 141 10.71 1.60 -9.37
CA ARG A 141 9.89 1.63 -10.59
C ARG A 141 9.02 2.89 -10.60
N PHE A 142 8.44 3.23 -11.75
CA PHE A 142 7.42 4.27 -11.78
C PHE A 142 6.11 3.69 -11.24
N CYS A 143 5.67 4.16 -10.08
CA CYS A 143 4.52 3.65 -9.34
C CYS A 143 3.36 4.64 -9.40
N HIS A 144 2.13 4.13 -9.32
CA HIS A 144 0.92 4.92 -9.13
C HIS A 144 0.86 5.49 -7.72
N ASN A 145 1.21 4.66 -6.72
CA ASN A 145 1.17 4.91 -5.28
C ASN A 145 -0.24 5.03 -4.67
N ASP A 146 -1.30 4.84 -5.45
CA ASP A 146 -2.68 4.93 -4.97
C ASP A 146 -3.69 4.14 -5.82
N ILE A 147 -3.39 2.87 -6.11
CA ILE A 147 -4.36 1.99 -6.76
C ILE A 147 -5.39 1.52 -5.72
N GLN A 148 -6.50 2.24 -5.63
CA GLN A 148 -7.71 1.91 -4.85
C GLN A 148 -8.91 1.73 -5.78
N GLU A 149 -10.05 1.23 -5.27
CA GLU A 149 -11.25 0.92 -6.06
C GLU A 149 -11.84 2.10 -6.82
N ASN A 150 -11.66 3.33 -6.32
CA ASN A 150 -12.15 4.55 -6.98
C ASN A 150 -11.26 4.96 -8.16
N ASN A 151 -10.00 4.51 -8.16
CA ASN A 151 -9.02 4.78 -9.22
C ASN A 151 -9.00 3.68 -10.30
N LEU A 152 -9.99 2.77 -10.24
CA LEU A 152 -10.22 1.69 -11.19
C LEU A 152 -11.59 1.86 -11.85
N LEU A 153 -11.58 2.27 -13.11
CA LEU A 153 -12.79 2.43 -13.91
C LEU A 153 -13.01 1.24 -14.81
N LEU A 154 -14.23 0.69 -14.77
CA LEU A 154 -14.66 -0.30 -15.74
C LEU A 154 -15.18 0.40 -16.99
N TYR A 155 -14.61 0.07 -18.14
CA TYR A 155 -14.88 0.69 -19.43
C TYR A 155 -15.38 -0.38 -20.42
N LYS A 156 -16.45 -0.10 -21.18
CA LYS A 156 -16.90 -1.00 -22.25
C LYS A 156 -15.86 -1.00 -23.37
N ASP A 157 -15.37 -2.17 -23.77
CA ASP A 157 -14.39 -2.28 -24.83
C ASP A 157 -15.02 -1.89 -26.19
N PRO A 158 -14.57 -0.80 -26.83
CA PRO A 158 -15.14 -0.35 -28.10
C PRO A 158 -14.78 -1.29 -29.26
N SER A 159 -13.73 -2.10 -29.11
CA SER A 159 -13.29 -3.05 -30.13
C SER A 159 -14.03 -4.38 -30.06
N ARG A 160 -14.71 -4.67 -28.93
CA ARG A 160 -15.29 -5.98 -28.68
C ARG A 160 -16.59 -5.88 -27.87
N GLN A 161 -17.71 -6.14 -28.55
CA GLN A 161 -19.04 -6.08 -27.94
C GLN A 161 -19.19 -7.07 -26.78
N GLY A 162 -19.70 -6.59 -25.64
CA GLY A 162 -19.92 -7.41 -24.44
C GLY A 162 -18.66 -7.74 -23.64
N TRP A 163 -17.56 -7.03 -23.93
CA TRP A 163 -16.30 -7.09 -23.21
C TRP A 163 -15.95 -5.74 -22.60
N TYR A 164 -15.12 -5.78 -21.57
CA TYR A 164 -14.77 -4.62 -20.75
C TYR A 164 -13.25 -4.51 -20.60
N ARG A 165 -12.82 -3.33 -20.19
CA ARG A 165 -11.44 -3.01 -19.82
C ARG A 165 -11.43 -2.33 -18.47
N LEU A 166 -10.35 -2.52 -17.73
CA LEU A 166 -10.09 -1.83 -16.49
C LEU A 166 -9.13 -0.67 -16.77
N LEU A 167 -9.47 0.54 -16.34
CA LEU A 167 -8.65 1.73 -16.56
C LEU A 167 -8.19 2.30 -15.23
N THR A 168 -6.88 2.40 -15.04
CA THR A 168 -6.26 3.11 -13.92
C THR A 168 -6.28 4.61 -14.19
N ILE A 169 -6.77 5.39 -13.23
CA ILE A 169 -6.85 6.85 -13.30
C ILE A 169 -6.27 7.50 -12.04
N ASP A 170 -6.20 8.83 -12.03
CA ASP A 170 -5.79 9.63 -10.88
C ASP A 170 -4.33 9.41 -10.41
N TYR A 171 -3.40 9.81 -11.27
CA TYR A 171 -1.96 9.70 -11.02
C TYR A 171 -1.40 10.81 -10.12
N GLU A 172 -2.19 11.40 -9.21
CA GLU A 172 -1.76 12.56 -8.41
C GLU A 172 -0.55 12.29 -7.51
N TYR A 173 -0.42 11.06 -7.00
CA TYR A 173 0.72 10.61 -6.19
C TYR A 173 1.81 9.89 -6.99
N CYS A 174 1.69 9.80 -8.31
CA CYS A 174 2.61 8.99 -9.12
C CYS A 174 4.06 9.50 -9.03
N SER A 175 5.00 8.58 -8.90
CA SER A 175 6.43 8.91 -8.84
C SER A 175 7.28 7.65 -9.03
N TYR A 176 8.57 7.83 -9.29
CA TYR A 176 9.48 6.70 -9.07
C TYR A 176 9.50 6.37 -7.59
N ASN A 177 9.18 5.12 -7.25
CA ASN A 177 9.10 4.62 -5.89
C ASN A 177 9.52 3.14 -5.84
N PHE A 178 9.62 2.57 -4.65
CA PHE A 178 9.86 1.12 -4.51
C PHE A 178 8.60 0.36 -4.96
N ARG A 179 8.73 -0.59 -5.90
CA ARG A 179 7.57 -1.30 -6.51
C ARG A 179 6.66 -1.95 -5.47
N CYS A 180 7.26 -2.41 -4.38
CA CYS A 180 6.57 -3.08 -3.30
C CYS A 180 5.57 -2.16 -2.59
N ILE A 181 5.81 -0.85 -2.60
CA ILE A 181 4.91 0.13 -1.99
C ILE A 181 3.61 0.21 -2.77
N ASP A 182 3.66 0.13 -4.11
CA ASP A 182 2.46 0.13 -4.93
C ASP A 182 1.65 -1.17 -4.72
N VAL A 183 2.33 -2.32 -4.78
CA VAL A 183 1.71 -3.64 -4.57
C VAL A 183 1.14 -3.79 -3.16
N GLY A 184 1.93 -3.46 -2.14
CA GLY A 184 1.53 -3.51 -0.74
C GLY A 184 0.40 -2.52 -0.41
N ASN A 185 0.40 -1.35 -1.05
CA ASN A 185 -0.72 -0.42 -0.94
C ASN A 185 -2.00 -1.01 -1.52
N PHE A 186 -1.95 -1.54 -2.74
CA PHE A 186 -3.12 -2.17 -3.37
C PHE A 186 -3.72 -3.28 -2.49
N PHE A 187 -2.89 -4.13 -1.88
CA PHE A 187 -3.38 -5.15 -0.95
C PHE A 187 -3.95 -4.59 0.35
N ASN A 188 -3.42 -3.46 0.85
CA ASN A 188 -4.04 -2.77 1.97
C ASN A 188 -5.43 -2.24 1.61
N GLU A 189 -5.64 -1.75 0.38
CA GLU A 189 -6.95 -1.22 -0.04
C GLU A 189 -8.05 -2.29 -0.11
N TRP A 190 -7.72 -3.59 -0.18
CA TRP A 190 -8.70 -4.66 0.00
C TRP A 190 -9.36 -4.64 1.38
N THR A 191 -8.68 -4.06 2.36
CA THR A 191 -9.10 -4.02 3.77
C THR A 191 -9.77 -2.71 4.16
N TYR A 192 -9.83 -1.70 3.28
CA TYR A 192 -10.39 -0.39 3.60
C TYR A 192 -11.47 -0.01 2.60
N ASN A 193 -12.73 -0.07 3.05
CA ASN A 193 -13.82 0.54 2.30
C ASN A 193 -13.95 2.00 2.73
N ASN A 194 -13.42 2.90 1.91
CA ASN A 194 -13.41 4.35 2.19
C ASN A 194 -14.71 5.07 1.80
N ASN A 195 -15.72 4.34 1.30
CA ASN A 195 -17.05 4.86 0.96
C ASN A 195 -18.13 4.24 1.86
N PHE A 196 -17.80 3.99 3.12
CA PHE A 196 -18.73 3.40 4.06
C PHE A 196 -19.76 4.46 4.50
N PRO A 197 -21.09 4.21 4.35
CA PRO A 197 -22.11 5.24 4.51
C PRO A 197 -22.34 5.70 5.96
N HIS A 198 -21.70 5.05 6.92
CA HIS A 198 -21.82 5.39 8.34
C HIS A 198 -20.50 5.92 8.89
N ALA A 199 -20.56 6.79 9.90
CA ALA A 199 -19.39 7.25 10.63
C ALA A 199 -18.54 6.04 11.09
N PRO A 200 -17.19 6.10 10.97
CA PRO A 200 -16.37 7.27 10.63
C PRO A 200 -16.21 7.56 9.11
N GLY A 201 -17.03 6.99 8.23
CA GLY A 201 -16.90 7.17 6.77
C GLY A 201 -15.99 6.14 6.09
N PHE A 202 -15.42 5.22 6.87
CA PHE A 202 -14.71 4.04 6.36
C PHE A 202 -15.03 2.79 7.18
N LEU A 203 -14.80 1.62 6.58
CA LEU A 203 -14.86 0.32 7.25
C LEU A 203 -13.54 -0.44 7.04
N TYR A 204 -12.94 -0.89 8.15
CA TYR A 204 -11.73 -1.72 8.13
C TYR A 204 -12.10 -3.21 8.21
N LEU A 205 -11.64 -3.99 7.24
CA LEU A 205 -11.90 -5.41 7.02
C LEU A 205 -10.57 -6.19 7.05
N PRO A 206 -9.99 -6.47 8.23
CA PRO A 206 -8.66 -7.08 8.33
C PRO A 206 -8.56 -8.46 7.66
N ASP A 207 -9.66 -9.22 7.66
CA ASP A 207 -9.70 -10.57 7.10
C ASP A 207 -9.77 -10.59 5.56
N ALA A 208 -9.97 -9.43 4.93
CA ALA A 208 -9.94 -9.28 3.47
C ALA A 208 -8.52 -9.15 2.91
N TYR A 209 -7.49 -9.02 3.76
CA TYR A 209 -6.11 -8.94 3.29
C TYR A 209 -5.72 -10.23 2.55
N PRO A 210 -5.08 -10.17 1.37
CA PRO A 210 -4.85 -11.36 0.56
C PRO A 210 -3.96 -12.38 1.27
N SER A 211 -4.33 -13.65 1.18
CA SER A 211 -3.53 -14.75 1.68
C SER A 211 -2.18 -14.84 0.96
N ARG A 212 -1.19 -15.54 1.54
CA ARG A 212 0.11 -15.76 0.90
C ARG A 212 -0.02 -16.32 -0.52
N GLU A 213 -0.94 -17.26 -0.73
CA GLU A 213 -1.18 -17.87 -2.04
C GLU A 213 -1.71 -16.86 -3.05
N VAL A 214 -2.66 -16.01 -2.65
CA VAL A 214 -3.21 -14.94 -3.50
C VAL A 214 -2.15 -13.90 -3.84
N GLN A 215 -1.32 -13.49 -2.87
CA GLN A 215 -0.22 -12.56 -3.11
C GLN A 215 0.81 -13.13 -4.11
N LEU A 216 1.14 -14.43 -4.01
CA LEU A 216 2.05 -15.09 -4.94
C LEU A 216 1.43 -15.24 -6.33
N SER A 217 0.14 -15.54 -6.43
CA SER A 217 -0.59 -15.54 -7.71
C SER A 217 -0.49 -14.17 -8.40
N PHE A 218 -0.74 -13.09 -7.66
CA PHE A 218 -0.58 -11.72 -8.15
C PHE A 218 0.85 -11.45 -8.63
N TRP A 219 1.86 -11.84 -7.85
CA TRP A 219 3.27 -11.64 -8.21
C TRP A 219 3.69 -12.40 -9.46
N ARG A 220 3.27 -13.66 -9.62
CA ARG A 220 3.57 -14.44 -10.83
C ARG A 220 2.97 -13.76 -12.04
N LYS A 221 1.70 -13.31 -11.97
CA LYS A 221 1.05 -12.57 -13.06
C LYS A 221 1.79 -11.27 -13.39
N TYR A 222 2.04 -10.44 -12.37
CA TYR A 222 2.78 -9.18 -12.48
C TYR A 222 4.16 -9.39 -13.12
N LEU A 223 4.94 -10.38 -12.65
CA LEU A 223 6.29 -10.63 -13.13
C LEU A 223 6.30 -11.18 -14.55
N SER A 224 5.30 -11.98 -14.93
CA SER A 224 5.15 -12.51 -16.29
C SER A 224 4.96 -11.37 -17.29
N VAL A 225 4.03 -10.47 -17.00
CA VAL A 225 3.78 -9.27 -17.83
C VAL A 225 5.00 -8.34 -17.84
N TYR A 226 5.57 -8.06 -16.67
CA TYR A 226 6.74 -7.18 -16.56
C TYR A 226 7.94 -7.72 -17.34
N LYS A 227 8.28 -9.01 -17.21
CA LYS A 227 9.38 -9.65 -17.96
C LYS A 227 9.09 -9.72 -19.45
N HIS A 228 7.85 -9.99 -19.85
CA HIS A 228 7.44 -9.97 -21.25
C HIS A 228 7.65 -8.58 -21.89
N GLY A 229 7.24 -7.52 -21.19
CA GLY A 229 7.44 -6.14 -21.64
C GLY A 229 8.92 -5.74 -21.80
N LEU A 230 9.80 -6.27 -20.94
CA LEU A 230 11.25 -6.04 -21.06
C LEU A 230 11.89 -6.76 -22.25
N ASN A 231 11.37 -7.94 -22.61
CA ASN A 231 11.93 -8.79 -23.67
C ASN A 231 11.35 -8.50 -25.07
N SER A 232 10.25 -7.74 -25.15
CA SER A 232 9.64 -7.38 -26.44
C SER A 232 10.54 -6.41 -27.23
N PRO A 233 10.72 -6.61 -28.56
CA PRO A 233 11.45 -5.69 -29.43
C PRO A 233 10.78 -4.30 -29.54
N VAL A 234 9.55 -4.18 -29.05
CA VAL A 234 8.79 -2.93 -28.91
C VAL A 234 8.87 -2.50 -27.43
N THR A 235 10.08 -2.21 -26.96
CA THR A 235 10.44 -2.06 -25.54
C THR A 235 10.06 -0.70 -24.95
N PRO A 236 9.14 -0.55 -23.97
CA PRO A 236 9.06 0.68 -23.18
C PRO A 236 10.42 0.90 -22.55
N GLY A 237 11.03 2.04 -22.87
CA GLY A 237 12.49 2.23 -22.90
C GLY A 237 13.27 1.49 -21.81
N THR A 238 14.14 0.57 -22.20
CA THR A 238 15.11 -0.01 -21.28
C THR A 238 16.34 0.89 -21.19
N TYR A 239 16.85 1.10 -19.96
CA TYR A 239 18.27 1.31 -19.75
C TYR A 239 18.84 0.08 -19.07
N ILE A 240 19.72 -0.62 -19.79
CA ILE A 240 20.59 -1.67 -19.28
C ILE A 240 21.71 -0.98 -18.50
N GLN A 241 21.86 -1.31 -17.22
CA GLN A 241 23.08 -1.00 -16.46
C GLN A 241 24.27 -1.74 -17.09
N ASN A 242 25.03 -1.07 -17.97
CA ASN A 242 26.49 -1.13 -18.06
C ASN A 242 27.00 -0.55 -19.38
N ARG A 243 27.20 0.78 -19.42
CA ARG A 243 28.37 1.46 -20.00
C ARG A 243 28.16 2.96 -19.89
N ARG A 244 29.14 3.66 -19.30
CA ARG A 244 29.23 5.11 -19.35
C ARG A 244 29.22 5.57 -20.81
N PHE A 245 28.13 6.18 -21.27
CA PHE A 245 28.15 7.04 -22.44
C PHE A 245 27.61 8.42 -22.07
N HIS A 246 28.37 9.42 -22.51
CA HIS A 246 28.14 10.82 -22.20
C HIS A 246 26.83 11.30 -22.82
N SER A 247 26.15 12.16 -22.05
CA SER A 247 24.96 12.94 -22.41
C SER A 247 24.95 13.39 -23.87
N ARG A 248 24.14 12.71 -24.69
CA ARG A 248 23.52 13.28 -25.89
C ARG A 248 22.14 12.62 -26.06
N SER A 249 21.10 13.43 -25.86
CA SER A 249 19.72 13.29 -26.34
C SER A 249 19.23 11.86 -26.62
N VAL A 250 18.51 11.25 -25.65
CA VAL A 250 17.84 9.95 -25.83
C VAL A 250 16.33 10.10 -25.59
N CYS A 251 15.69 11.00 -26.35
CA CYS A 251 14.26 10.89 -26.61
C CYS A 251 14.10 10.15 -27.95
N GLY A 252 14.08 8.82 -27.89
CA GLY A 252 13.47 8.02 -28.95
C GLY A 252 11.94 8.04 -28.79
N PRO A 253 11.15 7.87 -29.87
CA PRO A 253 9.71 7.78 -29.76
C PRO A 253 9.34 6.59 -28.85
N PRO A 254 8.33 6.73 -27.97
CA PRO A 254 7.88 5.62 -27.14
C PRO A 254 7.37 4.50 -28.05
N PRO A 255 7.62 3.22 -27.71
CA PRO A 255 7.09 2.11 -28.49
C PRO A 255 5.58 2.08 -28.38
N LEU A 256 4.96 1.95 -29.55
CA LEU A 256 3.57 2.23 -29.80
C LEU A 256 2.61 1.14 -29.25
N GLU A 257 3.10 0.03 -28.69
CA GLU A 257 2.26 -1.14 -28.33
C GLU A 257 1.92 -1.29 -26.83
N VAL A 258 2.78 -0.84 -25.91
CA VAL A 258 2.43 -0.83 -24.48
C VAL A 258 1.60 0.41 -24.11
N ALA A 259 1.82 1.51 -24.84
CA ALA A 259 0.95 2.67 -24.77
C ALA A 259 -0.48 2.34 -25.22
N THR A 260 -0.70 1.37 -26.12
CA THR A 260 -2.04 0.88 -26.49
C THR A 260 -2.79 0.21 -25.35
N LEU A 261 -2.09 -0.49 -24.45
CA LEU A 261 -2.70 -1.10 -23.26
C LEU A 261 -3.09 -0.05 -22.22
N LEU A 262 -2.34 1.06 -22.15
CA LEU A 262 -2.64 2.23 -21.30
C LEU A 262 -3.41 3.33 -22.03
N LYS A 263 -3.91 3.10 -23.27
CA LYS A 263 -4.62 4.13 -24.02
C LYS A 263 -5.90 4.46 -23.26
N SER A 264 -5.94 5.66 -22.67
CA SER A 264 -7.21 6.36 -22.52
C SER A 264 -7.85 6.46 -23.91
N PRO A 265 -9.14 6.11 -24.07
CA PRO A 265 -9.79 6.17 -25.37
C PRO A 265 -9.70 7.60 -25.94
N PRO A 266 -9.65 7.77 -27.26
CA PRO A 266 -9.84 9.08 -27.86
C PRO A 266 -11.17 9.63 -27.36
N SER A 267 -11.16 10.84 -26.80
CA SER A 267 -12.26 11.65 -26.25
C SER A 267 -13.61 10.93 -26.12
N ALA A 268 -14.11 10.82 -24.87
CA ALA A 268 -15.41 10.25 -24.52
C ALA A 268 -16.46 10.46 -25.63
N PRO A 269 -17.02 9.39 -26.22
CA PRO A 269 -17.99 9.54 -27.29
C PRO A 269 -19.17 10.37 -26.77
N ASN A 270 -19.68 11.27 -27.62
CA ASN A 270 -20.94 11.97 -27.36
C ASN A 270 -22.02 10.90 -27.12
N ILE A 271 -22.50 10.79 -25.88
CA ILE A 271 -23.61 9.91 -25.52
C ILE A 271 -24.89 10.57 -26.05
N ASN A 272 -25.16 10.38 -27.34
CA ASN A 272 -26.48 10.53 -27.94
C ASN A 272 -26.84 9.14 -28.46
N GLY A 273 -27.47 8.32 -27.63
CA GLY A 273 -27.84 6.97 -27.98
C GLY A 273 -28.55 6.28 -26.81
N ASP A 274 -29.86 6.23 -26.93
CA ASP A 274 -30.77 5.50 -26.05
C ASP A 274 -30.50 4.00 -26.14
N ASP A 275 -29.67 3.44 -25.26
CA ASP A 275 -29.58 2.00 -25.03
C ASP A 275 -29.47 1.75 -23.51
N GLU A 276 -30.63 1.85 -22.83
CA GLU A 276 -30.80 1.33 -21.47
C GLU A 276 -30.83 -0.21 -21.51
N ASP A 277 -29.66 -0.84 -21.62
CA ASP A 277 -29.51 -2.23 -21.18
C ASP A 277 -29.40 -2.24 -19.65
N TYR A 278 -30.55 -2.06 -18.99
CA TYR A 278 -30.71 -2.24 -17.55
C TYR A 278 -30.66 -3.74 -17.22
N LEU A 279 -29.46 -4.30 -17.11
CA LEU A 279 -29.24 -5.65 -16.60
C LEU A 279 -29.35 -5.61 -15.07
N GLY A 280 -30.52 -5.94 -14.55
CA GLY A 280 -30.78 -6.01 -13.10
C GLY A 280 -29.97 -7.09 -12.37
N ASP A 281 -29.77 -6.86 -11.06
CA ASP A 281 -29.26 -7.76 -10.00
C ASP A 281 -28.89 -9.21 -10.42
N GLN A 282 -27.79 -9.34 -11.15
CA GLN A 282 -27.09 -10.60 -11.40
C GLN A 282 -25.60 -10.38 -11.06
N PRO A 283 -24.87 -11.40 -10.56
CA PRO A 283 -23.45 -11.27 -10.28
C PRO A 283 -22.73 -10.69 -11.51
N ASP A 284 -21.98 -9.61 -11.29
CA ASP A 284 -21.59 -8.66 -12.33
C ASP A 284 -20.79 -9.34 -13.47
N TYR A 285 -21.51 -9.73 -14.53
CA TYR A 285 -20.96 -10.42 -15.71
C TYR A 285 -19.85 -9.62 -16.39
N SER A 286 -19.78 -8.31 -16.15
CA SER A 286 -18.80 -7.42 -16.77
C SER A 286 -17.36 -7.70 -16.28
N LEU A 287 -17.19 -8.02 -14.99
CA LEU A 287 -15.89 -8.33 -14.38
C LEU A 287 -15.38 -9.74 -14.71
N GLN A 288 -16.19 -10.56 -15.38
CA GLN A 288 -15.78 -11.86 -15.91
C GLN A 288 -15.23 -11.79 -17.34
N ARG A 289 -15.39 -10.64 -18.02
CA ARG A 289 -15.05 -10.47 -19.45
C ARG A 289 -14.14 -9.26 -19.66
N LEU A 290 -12.98 -9.30 -19.01
CA LEU A 290 -11.94 -8.29 -19.17
C LEU A 290 -11.04 -8.67 -20.36
N SER A 291 -11.04 -7.82 -21.39
CA SER A 291 -10.32 -8.08 -22.65
C SER A 291 -8.81 -8.26 -22.43
N GLU A 292 -8.24 -7.54 -21.48
CA GLU A 292 -6.81 -7.56 -21.19
C GLU A 292 -6.34 -8.94 -20.72
N LEU A 293 -7.18 -9.67 -19.98
CA LEU A 293 -6.84 -11.02 -19.49
C LEU A 293 -6.71 -12.02 -20.65
N GLU A 294 -7.54 -11.90 -21.69
CA GLU A 294 -7.38 -12.73 -22.88
C GLU A 294 -6.14 -12.34 -23.69
N GLU A 295 -5.84 -11.04 -23.81
CA GLU A 295 -4.65 -10.55 -24.52
C GLU A 295 -3.34 -11.08 -23.91
N ILE A 296 -3.30 -11.24 -22.60
CA ILE A 296 -2.11 -11.76 -21.90
C ILE A 296 -2.17 -13.27 -21.62
N GLN A 297 -3.22 -13.98 -22.01
CA GLN A 297 -3.36 -15.42 -21.73
C GLN A 297 -2.22 -16.24 -22.33
N ALA A 298 -1.64 -15.79 -23.43
CA ALA A 298 -0.52 -16.44 -24.10
C ALA A 298 0.84 -16.15 -23.45
N ILE A 299 0.92 -15.24 -22.47
CA ILE A 299 2.17 -14.95 -21.76
C ILE A 299 2.46 -16.11 -20.80
N GLU A 300 3.60 -16.76 -21.01
CA GLU A 300 4.08 -17.82 -20.13
C GLU A 300 4.26 -17.29 -18.71
N GLU A 301 3.69 -18.01 -17.75
CA GLU A 301 3.75 -17.64 -16.35
C GLU A 301 5.15 -17.90 -15.78
N VAL A 302 5.64 -16.96 -14.98
CA VAL A 302 6.92 -17.08 -14.31
C VAL A 302 6.84 -18.15 -13.23
N GLU A 303 7.74 -19.13 -13.31
CA GLU A 303 8.07 -20.00 -12.19
C GLU A 303 8.96 -19.27 -11.18
N LEU A 304 8.68 -19.45 -9.89
CA LEU A 304 9.40 -18.86 -8.78
C LEU A 304 9.96 -19.98 -7.89
N SER A 305 11.20 -19.83 -7.43
CA SER A 305 11.72 -20.72 -6.38
C SER A 305 11.09 -20.37 -5.02
N PRO A 306 11.05 -21.32 -4.06
CA PRO A 306 10.54 -21.03 -2.72
C PRO A 306 11.21 -19.82 -2.03
N GLU A 307 12.50 -19.59 -2.31
CA GLU A 307 13.24 -18.45 -1.80
C GLU A 307 12.79 -17.12 -2.44
N GLU A 308 12.50 -17.12 -3.75
CA GLU A 308 11.97 -15.95 -4.45
C GLU A 308 10.55 -15.62 -3.97
N GLU A 309 9.72 -16.64 -3.75
CA GLU A 309 8.37 -16.48 -3.19
C GLU A 309 8.41 -15.83 -1.81
N GLU A 310 9.26 -16.32 -0.91
CA GLU A 310 9.42 -15.75 0.43
C GLU A 310 9.97 -14.32 0.35
N ALA A 311 10.95 -14.06 -0.52
CA ALA A 311 11.50 -12.72 -0.71
C ALA A 311 10.44 -11.72 -1.18
N LEU A 312 9.56 -12.12 -2.12
CA LEU A 312 8.47 -11.28 -2.62
C LEU A 312 7.38 -11.02 -1.56
N LEU A 313 7.06 -12.01 -0.73
CA LEU A 313 6.11 -11.84 0.38
C LEU A 313 6.65 -10.87 1.43
N ILE A 314 7.92 -10.98 1.78
CA ILE A 314 8.56 -10.04 2.70
C ILE A 314 8.63 -8.64 2.06
N GLU A 315 9.04 -8.55 0.79
CA GLU A 315 9.06 -7.30 0.03
C GLU A 315 7.69 -6.61 0.04
N THR A 316 6.61 -7.34 -0.27
CA THR A 316 5.22 -6.85 -0.20
C THR A 316 4.87 -6.37 1.20
N THR A 317 5.24 -7.12 2.24
CA THR A 317 4.94 -6.76 3.62
C THR A 317 5.61 -5.43 4.01
N TYR A 318 6.87 -5.19 3.60
CA TYR A 318 7.51 -3.88 3.76
C TYR A 318 6.75 -2.76 3.07
N GLY A 319 6.25 -3.02 1.85
CA GLY A 319 5.41 -2.09 1.10
C GLY A 319 4.08 -1.76 1.79
N ALA A 320 3.38 -2.77 2.30
CA ALA A 320 2.12 -2.61 3.01
C ALA A 320 2.32 -1.86 4.34
N LEU A 321 3.41 -2.15 5.06
CA LEU A 321 3.76 -1.44 6.29
C LEU A 321 4.00 0.05 6.05
N ILE A 322 4.80 0.42 5.05
CA ILE A 322 5.05 1.84 4.75
C ILE A 322 3.82 2.54 4.19
N SER A 323 2.92 1.82 3.49
CA SER A 323 1.61 2.33 3.09
C SER A 323 0.76 2.71 4.30
N HIS A 324 0.69 1.87 5.35
CA HIS A 324 -0.02 2.24 6.58
C HIS A 324 0.53 3.53 7.21
N ILE A 325 1.87 3.65 7.30
CA ILE A 325 2.53 4.86 7.82
C ILE A 325 2.17 6.10 6.98
N TRP A 326 2.28 5.99 5.65
CA TRP A 326 1.99 7.07 4.72
C TRP A 326 0.56 7.59 4.90
N TRP A 327 -0.41 6.70 4.84
CA TRP A 327 -1.83 7.06 4.91
C TRP A 327 -2.28 7.47 6.32
N SER A 328 -1.61 7.00 7.38
CA SER A 328 -1.79 7.53 8.73
C SER A 328 -1.33 8.99 8.85
N LEU A 329 -0.17 9.34 8.29
CA LEU A 329 0.31 10.73 8.29
C LEU A 329 -0.57 11.62 7.41
N TRP A 330 -0.96 11.15 6.24
CA TRP A 330 -1.92 11.84 5.38
C TRP A 330 -3.23 12.10 6.12
N GLY A 331 -3.81 11.07 6.77
CA GLY A 331 -5.05 11.21 7.54
C GLY A 331 -4.94 12.27 8.63
N LEU A 332 -3.85 12.26 9.40
CA LEU A 332 -3.60 13.28 10.43
C LEU A 332 -3.45 14.70 9.90
N ILE A 333 -2.94 14.87 8.67
CA ILE A 333 -2.91 16.19 8.04
C ILE A 333 -4.32 16.58 7.58
N GLN A 334 -5.06 15.64 7.00
CA GLN A 334 -6.42 15.87 6.52
C GLN A 334 -7.42 16.18 7.63
N SER A 335 -7.22 15.68 8.87
CA SER A 335 -8.08 16.05 10.00
C SER A 335 -8.11 17.56 10.26
N GLU A 336 -7.07 18.29 9.85
CA GLU A 336 -6.95 19.73 10.08
C GLU A 336 -7.31 20.59 8.86
N ILE A 337 -7.10 20.07 7.65
CA ILE A 337 -7.21 20.87 6.42
C ILE A 337 -8.43 20.50 5.58
N SER A 338 -8.99 19.31 5.77
CA SER A 338 -10.08 18.81 4.95
C SER A 338 -11.42 19.37 5.42
N SER A 339 -12.28 19.72 4.48
CA SER A 339 -13.70 20.01 4.73
C SER A 339 -14.60 18.78 4.56
N ILE A 340 -14.04 17.62 4.26
CA ILE A 340 -14.78 16.38 4.03
C ILE A 340 -15.20 15.80 5.38
N ASP A 341 -16.47 15.38 5.48
CA ASP A 341 -17.00 14.67 6.63
C ASP A 341 -16.49 13.22 6.64
N PHE A 342 -15.29 13.03 7.19
CA PHE A 342 -14.60 11.74 7.30
C PHE A 342 -13.79 11.71 8.59
N GLY A 343 -13.84 10.58 9.31
CA GLY A 343 -13.12 10.36 10.57
C GLY A 343 -11.63 10.10 10.33
N PHE A 344 -10.90 11.16 9.97
CA PHE A 344 -9.50 11.10 9.61
C PHE A 344 -8.59 10.62 10.75
N ILE A 345 -8.90 10.97 12.00
CA ILE A 345 -8.14 10.53 13.18
C ILE A 345 -8.39 9.03 13.43
N GLU A 346 -9.64 8.59 13.33
CA GLU A 346 -10.03 7.19 13.44
C GLU A 346 -9.36 6.35 12.33
N TYR A 347 -9.32 6.88 11.11
CA TYR A 347 -8.63 6.26 9.98
C TYR A 347 -7.13 6.12 10.23
N ALA A 348 -6.46 7.21 10.62
CA ALA A 348 -5.04 7.19 10.92
C ALA A 348 -4.69 6.20 12.04
N THR A 349 -5.56 6.12 13.06
CA THR A 349 -5.43 5.19 14.18
C THR A 349 -5.64 3.74 13.75
N SER A 350 -6.64 3.47 12.92
CA SER A 350 -6.87 2.15 12.31
C SER A 350 -5.66 1.70 11.49
N ARG A 351 -5.13 2.55 10.60
CA ARG A 351 -3.95 2.24 9.77
C ARG A 351 -2.71 1.95 10.62
N MET A 352 -2.46 2.72 11.69
CA MET A 352 -1.35 2.41 12.61
C MET A 352 -1.56 1.13 13.41
N THR A 353 -2.81 0.78 13.74
CA THR A 353 -3.12 -0.48 14.42
C THR A 353 -2.83 -1.68 13.49
N ALA A 354 -3.27 -1.58 12.22
CA ALA A 354 -2.95 -2.54 11.18
C ALA A 354 -1.43 -2.67 10.96
N TYR A 355 -0.70 -1.55 10.94
CA TYR A 355 0.76 -1.53 10.87
C TYR A 355 1.42 -2.39 11.96
N TYR A 356 1.07 -2.20 13.24
CA TYR A 356 1.71 -2.95 14.33
C TYR A 356 1.36 -4.44 14.28
N LYS A 357 0.11 -4.78 13.95
CA LYS A 357 -0.33 -6.16 13.75
C LYS A 357 0.45 -6.82 12.61
N MET A 358 0.58 -6.16 11.48
CA MET A 358 1.32 -6.67 10.33
C MET A 358 2.83 -6.75 10.59
N LYS A 359 3.42 -5.78 11.32
CA LYS A 359 4.85 -5.82 11.65
C LYS A 359 5.21 -7.07 12.46
N SER A 360 4.29 -7.56 13.29
CA SER A 360 4.49 -8.78 14.07
C SER A 360 4.52 -10.08 13.25
N THR A 361 4.09 -10.06 11.99
CA THR A 361 4.11 -11.26 11.12
C THR A 361 5.47 -11.46 10.45
N LEU A 362 6.33 -10.44 10.43
CA LEU A 362 7.64 -10.52 9.80
C LEU A 362 8.61 -11.36 10.64
N PRO A 363 9.54 -12.09 9.98
CA PRO A 363 10.59 -12.82 10.68
C PRO A 363 11.42 -11.88 11.58
N PRO A 364 11.89 -12.35 12.76
CA PRO A 364 12.73 -11.55 13.65
C PRO A 364 14.00 -10.98 12.99
N SER A 365 14.48 -11.62 11.91
CA SER A 365 15.62 -11.17 11.12
C SER A 365 15.38 -9.86 10.36
N GLU A 366 14.13 -9.48 10.09
CA GLU A 366 13.78 -8.26 9.34
C GLU A 366 13.85 -7.01 10.23
N PHE A 367 13.66 -7.16 11.55
CA PHE A 367 13.75 -6.07 12.52
C PHE A 367 14.55 -6.48 13.77
N PRO A 368 15.86 -6.73 13.65
CA PRO A 368 16.68 -7.27 14.74
C PRO A 368 16.79 -6.36 15.98
N ASN A 369 16.40 -5.08 15.87
CA ASN A 369 16.40 -4.11 16.97
C ASN A 369 14.99 -3.71 17.45
N GLY A 370 13.92 -4.28 16.91
CA GLY A 370 12.54 -3.90 17.21
C GLY A 370 11.84 -4.93 18.10
N GLN A 371 11.74 -4.67 19.40
CA GLN A 371 10.74 -5.39 20.21
C GLN A 371 9.35 -5.05 19.64
N VAL A 372 8.66 -6.07 19.12
CA VAL A 372 7.22 -5.98 18.83
C VAL A 372 6.52 -5.87 20.18
N PRO A 373 5.80 -4.78 20.49
CA PRO A 373 5.00 -4.76 21.70
C PRO A 373 3.89 -5.80 21.51
N VAL A 374 3.80 -6.76 22.43
CA VAL A 374 2.69 -7.71 22.49
C VAL A 374 1.48 -6.95 23.03
N PHE A 375 0.36 -6.99 22.31
CA PHE A 375 -0.87 -6.30 22.70
C PHE A 375 -2.02 -7.28 22.87
N ASP A 376 -2.68 -7.23 24.03
CA ASP A 376 -3.98 -7.86 24.24
C ASP A 376 -5.07 -6.97 23.64
N ILE A 377 -5.84 -7.51 22.70
CA ILE A 377 -6.97 -6.82 22.06
C ILE A 377 -8.21 -7.00 22.94
N PRO A 378 -8.86 -5.92 23.45
CA PRO A 378 -10.16 -6.06 24.09
C PRO A 378 -11.20 -6.44 23.02
N GLY A 379 -11.64 -7.71 23.01
CA GLY A 379 -12.71 -8.19 22.14
C GLY A 379 -12.44 -9.50 21.39
N SER A 380 -11.23 -10.07 21.46
CA SER A 380 -10.99 -11.42 20.96
C SER A 380 -11.57 -12.44 21.96
N ILE A 381 -12.63 -13.16 21.57
CA ILE A 381 -13.06 -14.37 22.28
C ILE A 381 -11.88 -15.36 22.19
N PRO A 382 -11.34 -15.86 23.31
CA PRO A 382 -10.26 -16.84 23.27
C PRO A 382 -10.74 -18.09 22.54
N ASN A 383 -10.05 -18.49 21.48
CA ASN A 383 -10.19 -19.82 20.91
C ASN A 383 -9.81 -20.83 22.00
N GLY A 384 -10.82 -21.52 22.54
CA GLY A 384 -10.63 -22.58 23.51
C GLY A 384 -9.75 -23.69 22.93
N GLU A 385 -8.60 -23.90 23.56
CA GLU A 385 -7.79 -25.09 23.37
C GLU A 385 -8.62 -26.34 23.69
N THR A 386 -8.95 -27.11 22.65
CA THR A 386 -9.39 -28.50 22.82
C THR A 386 -8.15 -29.36 23.08
N SER A 387 -7.66 -29.32 24.32
CA SER A 387 -6.75 -30.35 24.83
C SER A 387 -7.58 -31.35 25.62
N ALA A 388 -7.87 -32.48 24.97
CA ALA A 388 -8.34 -33.68 25.64
C ALA A 388 -7.24 -34.18 26.57
N LYS A 389 -7.45 -34.06 27.89
CA LYS A 389 -6.84 -34.94 28.88
C LYS A 389 -7.93 -35.49 29.77
N ALA A 390 -8.19 -36.78 29.60
CA ALA A 390 -8.86 -37.59 30.58
C ALA A 390 -7.99 -37.62 31.84
N ASP A 391 -8.57 -37.21 32.97
CA ASP A 391 -8.25 -37.82 34.25
C ASP A 391 -9.51 -37.84 35.12
N SER A 392 -9.84 -39.06 35.50
CA SER A 392 -10.94 -39.46 36.36
C SER A 392 -10.78 -38.91 37.77
N GLN A 393 -11.86 -38.39 38.36
CA GLN A 393 -12.24 -38.75 39.73
C GLN A 393 -13.68 -38.35 40.06
N ASP A 394 -14.42 -39.35 40.54
CA ASP A 394 -15.77 -39.33 41.06
C ASP A 394 -16.03 -38.23 42.10
N VAL A 395 -17.11 -37.46 41.94
CA VAL A 395 -17.93 -37.03 43.07
C VAL A 395 -19.42 -37.11 42.70
N GLN A 396 -20.05 -38.09 43.34
CA GLN A 396 -21.46 -38.42 43.52
C GLN A 396 -22.51 -37.35 43.18
N ALA A 397 -23.40 -37.71 42.26
CA ALA A 397 -24.74 -37.14 42.15
C ALA A 397 -25.71 -37.80 43.15
N ARG A 398 -26.54 -36.98 43.81
CA ARG A 398 -27.87 -37.40 44.27
C ARG A 398 -28.93 -36.39 43.82
N PRO A 399 -30.16 -36.86 43.53
CA PRO A 399 -31.10 -36.20 42.63
C PRO A 399 -32.20 -35.45 43.41
N VAL A 400 -33.11 -34.77 42.70
CA VAL A 400 -34.59 -34.95 42.79
C VAL A 400 -35.36 -33.77 42.14
N ASN A 401 -36.16 -34.16 41.14
CA ASN A 401 -37.53 -33.76 40.78
C ASN A 401 -37.94 -32.34 40.34
N SER A 402 -38.28 -32.28 39.04
CA SER A 402 -39.62 -32.10 38.47
C SER A 402 -40.57 -31.06 39.07
N GLY A 403 -40.95 -30.10 38.23
CA GLY A 403 -42.18 -29.33 38.32
C GLY A 403 -42.33 -28.48 37.07
N GLY A 404 -43.06 -28.98 36.07
CA GLY A 404 -43.40 -28.21 34.88
C GLY A 404 -44.54 -27.23 35.15
N PHE A 405 -44.65 -26.18 34.33
CA PHE A 405 -45.92 -25.55 33.96
C PHE A 405 -45.75 -24.89 32.58
N TYR A 406 -46.74 -25.12 31.73
CA TYR A 406 -46.95 -24.60 30.38
C TYR A 406 -47.65 -23.22 30.40
N VAL A 407 -47.80 -22.64 29.19
CA VAL A 407 -48.86 -21.68 28.74
C VAL A 407 -48.45 -20.19 28.93
N THR A 408 -48.51 -19.25 27.96
CA THR A 408 -49.16 -19.12 26.64
C THR A 408 -48.50 -18.01 25.79
N THR A 409 -48.68 -18.13 24.47
CA THR A 409 -48.68 -17.09 23.43
C THR A 409 -49.98 -16.29 23.36
N GLU A 410 -49.97 -15.22 22.54
CA GLU A 410 -51.03 -14.24 22.15
C GLU A 410 -50.99 -12.95 22.98
N ASP A 411 -50.91 -11.74 22.40
CA ASP A 411 -51.34 -11.21 21.09
C ASP A 411 -50.25 -10.44 20.31
#